data_AF-A0A8U0HX60-F1
#
_entry.id   AF-A0A8U0HX60-F1
#
_cell.length_a   1.000
_cell.length_b   1.000
_cell.length_c   1.000
_cell.angle_alpha   90.00
_cell.angle_beta   90.00
_cell.angle_gamma   90.00
#
_symmetry.space_group_name_H-M   'P 1'
#
loop_
_entity.id
_entity.type
_entity.pdbx_description
1 polymer ?
#
loop_
_entity_poly.entity_id
_entity_poly.type
_entity_poly.pdbx_seq_one_letter_code
_entity_poly.pdbx_strand_id
1 'polypeptide(L)'
;MKRRQFGAMLATATFSLGGVSSVAADASAQETEPLQIEDVSVDLGEATASVGRATFRYQNGTMRLQLNDWSMETGSKSLSIARTRVDVSDVSAETYATVRAAMVEAYEGQSLSPLLSALAEADVDPASGLQVTLGPVRSDGSLLANKVVATGTVGSVVPSGTRDLLAGGASLSALASLGASEWSELTIKRRNATLTASDVTMQLEGTTFAISSPSGTAKVSGRTFEFSDLMLNIMPPETIPAPHIEFLSQVRQLGAEGNLTLSAIKSAAADAGVTAANTLEALRSAQFELSFAEVTEGGEAVVSDFQTSGTLAELMQAVRQRTGMESQQDQAEDDQAEDDQAQDGQLTKQAIVSSPNTDQQMNYVFEVTGDLEELEPNEDGGAAVDQVSRTGDRVRVEGTVGEGDDRFAFSGDLIEVEVPSGVQIEVTQR
;
A
#
# COMPACT_ATOMS: atom_id res chain seq x y z
N MET A 1 3.46 -20.63 -3.82
CA MET A 1 3.45 -19.48 -2.89
C MET A 1 2.01 -19.09 -2.61
N LYS A 2 1.61 -19.04 -1.34
CA LYS A 2 0.21 -18.83 -0.94
C LYS A 2 0.10 -17.51 -0.17
N ARG A 3 -0.99 -16.78 -0.44
CA ARG A 3 -1.57 -15.53 0.10
C ARG A 3 -1.41 -15.13 1.57
N ARG A 4 -0.50 -15.75 2.31
CA ARG A 4 -0.18 -15.51 3.73
C ARG A 4 0.64 -14.23 3.94
N GLN A 5 0.66 -13.36 2.93
CA GLN A 5 1.65 -12.32 2.71
C GLN A 5 1.02 -11.00 2.28
N PHE A 6 -0.16 -10.61 2.77
CA PHE A 6 -0.64 -9.25 2.46
C PHE A 6 -0.90 -8.44 3.72
N GLY A 7 -1.79 -8.89 4.61
CA GLY A 7 -1.98 -8.24 5.92
C GLY A 7 -0.79 -8.46 6.86
N ALA A 8 -0.35 -9.71 7.00
CA ALA A 8 0.86 -10.03 7.75
C ALA A 8 2.10 -9.45 7.07
N MET A 9 2.22 -9.48 5.73
CA MET A 9 3.37 -8.89 5.02
C MET A 9 3.41 -7.38 5.08
N LEU A 10 2.33 -6.64 5.32
CA LEU A 10 2.44 -5.19 5.42
C LEU A 10 3.01 -4.74 6.77
N ALA A 11 2.66 -5.43 7.85
CA ALA A 11 3.32 -5.26 9.15
C ALA A 11 4.68 -5.99 9.20
N THR A 12 4.80 -7.16 8.57
CA THR A 12 6.04 -7.97 8.53
C THR A 12 7.06 -7.43 7.50
N ALA A 13 6.65 -6.73 6.44
CA ALA A 13 7.55 -6.01 5.55
C ALA A 13 7.89 -4.61 6.09
N THR A 14 7.39 -4.22 7.25
CA THR A 14 7.97 -3.11 8.00
C THR A 14 8.92 -3.61 9.08
N PHE A 15 8.70 -4.82 9.63
CA PHE A 15 9.39 -5.31 10.84
C PHE A 15 10.30 -6.55 10.67
N SER A 16 10.20 -7.32 9.58
CA SER A 16 11.07 -8.49 9.24
C SER A 16 12.02 -8.21 8.09
N LEU A 17 12.14 -6.96 7.72
CA LEU A 17 13.02 -6.55 6.64
C LEU A 17 14.46 -6.42 7.16
N GLY A 18 15.14 -7.56 7.23
CA GLY A 18 16.56 -7.64 7.55
C GLY A 18 17.38 -6.82 6.56
N GLY A 19 17.87 -5.68 7.05
CA GLY A 19 18.64 -4.71 6.28
C GLY A 19 18.31 -3.26 6.63
N VAL A 20 17.93 -2.93 7.88
CA VAL A 20 17.69 -1.54 8.28
C VAL A 20 18.99 -0.93 8.77
N SER A 21 19.59 -0.04 7.97
CA SER A 21 20.87 0.61 8.26
C SER A 21 20.76 1.85 9.15
N SER A 22 19.56 2.31 9.50
CA SER A 22 19.38 3.39 10.46
C SER A 22 17.94 3.47 10.95
N VAL A 23 17.75 3.44 12.26
CA VAL A 23 16.52 3.92 12.89
C VAL A 23 16.95 5.02 13.83
N ALA A 24 16.37 6.20 13.67
CA ALA A 24 16.28 7.17 14.76
C ALA A 24 15.17 6.70 15.72
N ALA A 25 15.34 5.51 16.30
CA ALA A 25 14.45 5.02 17.35
C ALA A 25 15.13 5.44 18.64
N ASP A 26 14.74 6.59 19.14
CA ASP A 26 14.97 6.85 20.55
C ASP A 26 14.09 5.86 21.32
N ALA A 27 14.71 4.78 21.80
CA ALA A 27 14.07 3.74 22.61
C ALA A 27 13.50 4.28 23.94
N SER A 28 13.61 5.59 24.19
CA SER A 28 13.05 6.33 25.30
C SER A 28 11.64 6.91 25.05
N ALA A 29 11.09 6.76 23.83
CA ALA A 29 9.77 7.30 23.47
C ALA A 29 8.62 6.64 24.26
N GLN A 30 7.70 7.45 24.80
CA GLN A 30 6.60 7.02 25.68
C GLN A 30 5.70 5.95 25.03
N GLU A 31 5.01 5.14 25.83
CA GLU A 31 4.19 4.00 25.36
C GLU A 31 3.09 4.39 24.35
N THR A 32 2.68 5.65 24.32
CA THR A 32 1.66 6.19 23.40
C THR A 32 2.25 7.00 22.24
N GLU A 33 3.57 7.20 22.19
CA GLU A 33 4.21 7.97 21.13
C GLU A 33 4.28 7.17 19.82
N PRO A 34 4.07 7.85 18.68
CA PRO A 34 4.10 7.21 17.38
C PRO A 34 5.47 6.59 17.13
N LEU A 35 5.50 5.34 16.70
CA LEU A 35 6.69 4.69 16.20
C LEU A 35 6.90 5.10 14.74
N GLN A 36 8.11 5.53 14.38
CA GLN A 36 8.48 5.91 13.02
C GLN A 36 9.76 5.19 12.60
N ILE A 37 9.75 4.70 11.36
CA ILE A 37 10.90 4.04 10.73
C ILE A 37 11.00 4.62 9.31
N GLU A 38 12.20 4.96 8.89
CA GLU A 38 12.47 5.54 7.58
C GLU A 38 13.43 4.66 6.79
N ASP A 39 13.35 4.77 5.46
CA ASP A 39 14.27 4.18 4.49
C ASP A 39 14.55 2.69 4.72
N VAL A 40 13.48 1.89 4.77
CA VAL A 40 13.57 0.44 4.86
C VAL A 40 13.66 -0.14 3.45
N SER A 41 14.69 -0.94 3.18
CA SER A 41 14.83 -1.65 1.91
C SER A 41 15.25 -3.09 2.13
N VAL A 42 14.69 -4.02 1.34
CA VAL A 42 15.04 -5.44 1.37
C VAL A 42 15.08 -6.09 0.01
N ASP A 43 16.14 -6.85 -0.17
CA ASP A 43 16.31 -7.75 -1.30
C ASP A 43 15.58 -9.07 -1.08
N LEU A 44 14.63 -9.32 -1.98
CA LEU A 44 13.85 -10.53 -2.14
C LEU A 44 14.32 -11.24 -3.43
N GLY A 45 15.58 -11.67 -3.43
CA GLY A 45 16.23 -12.27 -4.60
C GLY A 45 16.58 -11.21 -5.64
N GLU A 46 15.93 -11.26 -6.81
CA GLU A 46 16.08 -10.25 -7.88
C GLU A 46 15.11 -9.06 -7.73
N ALA A 47 14.29 -9.08 -6.68
CA ALA A 47 13.38 -7.99 -6.35
C ALA A 47 13.93 -7.20 -5.17
N THR A 48 13.82 -5.88 -5.19
CA THR A 48 14.06 -5.03 -4.02
C THR A 48 12.74 -4.38 -3.63
N ALA A 49 12.30 -4.58 -2.40
CA ALA A 49 11.12 -3.92 -1.84
C ALA A 49 11.58 -2.82 -0.87
N SER A 50 11.06 -1.62 -1.02
CA SER A 50 11.41 -0.49 -0.16
C SER A 50 10.17 0.23 0.39
N VAL A 51 10.37 0.93 1.50
CA VAL A 51 9.42 1.81 2.18
C VAL A 51 10.19 3.05 2.61
N GLY A 52 9.84 4.21 2.08
CA GLY A 52 10.45 5.48 2.49
C GLY A 52 10.13 5.84 3.94
N ARG A 53 8.86 5.68 4.36
CA ARG A 53 8.47 5.92 5.76
C ARG A 53 7.36 5.00 6.24
N ALA A 54 7.54 4.40 7.40
CA ALA A 54 6.51 3.72 8.15
C ALA A 54 6.19 4.46 9.45
N THR A 55 4.90 4.59 9.77
CA THR A 55 4.41 5.23 10.99
C THR A 55 3.35 4.37 11.63
N PHE A 56 3.51 4.07 12.92
CA PHE A 56 2.54 3.36 13.73
C PHE A 56 2.10 4.21 14.91
N ARG A 57 0.83 4.61 14.93
CA ARG A 57 0.30 5.61 15.87
C ARG A 57 -1.03 5.19 16.47
N TYR A 58 -1.30 5.73 17.65
CA TYR A 58 -2.56 5.58 18.34
C TYR A 58 -3.21 6.93 18.59
N GLN A 59 -4.48 7.08 18.21
CA GLN A 59 -5.24 8.29 18.46
C GLN A 59 -6.71 7.96 18.60
N ASN A 60 -7.34 8.43 19.68
CA ASN A 60 -8.80 8.32 19.92
C ASN A 60 -9.35 6.89 19.77
N GLY A 61 -8.65 5.88 20.30
CA GLY A 61 -9.08 4.49 20.17
C GLY A 61 -8.78 3.85 18.81
N THR A 62 -8.12 4.56 17.89
CA THR A 62 -7.71 4.02 16.60
C THR A 62 -6.21 3.75 16.57
N MET A 63 -5.86 2.51 16.27
CA MET A 63 -4.51 2.10 15.92
C MET A 63 -4.33 2.21 14.40
N ARG A 64 -3.30 2.93 13.97
CA ARG A 64 -3.02 3.20 12.55
C ARG A 64 -1.59 2.83 12.19
N LEU A 65 -1.45 1.93 11.21
CA LEU A 65 -0.21 1.71 10.47
C LEU A 65 -0.29 2.46 9.14
N GLN A 66 0.72 3.29 8.85
CA GLN A 66 0.84 4.00 7.58
C GLN A 66 2.21 3.74 6.98
N LEU A 67 2.26 3.31 5.72
CA LEU A 67 3.49 3.20 4.93
C LEU A 67 3.40 4.22 3.80
N ASN A 68 4.44 5.03 3.63
CA ASN A 68 4.58 5.93 2.49
C ASN A 68 5.72 5.43 1.60
N ASP A 69 5.57 5.68 0.30
CA ASP A 69 6.57 5.41 -0.73
C ASP A 69 6.99 3.93 -0.72
N TRP A 70 6.00 3.05 -0.62
CA TRP A 70 6.23 1.63 -0.78
C TRP A 70 6.51 1.35 -2.24
N SER A 71 7.60 0.67 -2.55
CA SER A 71 7.88 0.20 -3.90
C SER A 71 8.45 -1.21 -3.90
N MET A 72 8.32 -1.86 -5.04
CA MET A 72 8.96 -3.13 -5.34
C MET A 72 9.49 -3.06 -6.76
N GLU A 73 10.80 -3.26 -6.91
CA GLU A 73 11.51 -3.21 -8.18
C GLU A 73 12.07 -4.59 -8.51
N THR A 74 11.94 -5.00 -9.77
CA THR A 74 12.50 -6.26 -10.30
C THR A 74 13.06 -6.01 -11.69
N GLY A 75 14.37 -5.94 -11.83
CA GLY A 75 15.01 -5.65 -13.11
C GLY A 75 14.44 -4.38 -13.77
N SER A 76 13.69 -4.54 -14.87
CA SER A 76 13.06 -3.43 -15.62
C SER A 76 11.62 -3.10 -15.20
N LYS A 77 11.09 -3.71 -14.14
CA LYS A 77 9.70 -3.53 -13.71
C LYS A 77 9.62 -2.95 -12.31
N SER A 78 8.64 -2.10 -12.10
CA SER A 78 8.35 -1.53 -10.79
C SER A 78 6.87 -1.58 -10.45
N LEU A 79 6.58 -1.67 -9.16
CA LEU A 79 5.27 -1.47 -8.57
C LEU A 79 5.47 -0.49 -7.42
N SER A 80 4.68 0.58 -7.36
CA SER A 80 4.75 1.53 -6.25
C SER A 80 3.36 1.88 -5.74
N ILE A 81 3.29 2.10 -4.44
CA ILE A 81 2.12 2.54 -3.70
C ILE A 81 2.58 3.72 -2.85
N ALA A 82 2.16 4.93 -3.22
CA ALA A 82 2.63 6.14 -2.52
C ALA A 82 2.19 6.15 -1.05
N ARG A 83 1.01 5.61 -0.76
CA ARG A 83 0.52 5.47 0.62
C ARG A 83 -0.29 4.20 0.81
N THR A 84 0.06 3.46 1.84
CA THR A 84 -0.77 2.42 2.45
C THR A 84 -1.17 2.86 3.85
N ARG A 85 -2.43 2.65 4.22
CA ARG A 85 -2.94 2.90 5.57
C ARG A 85 -3.81 1.73 6.02
N VAL A 86 -3.59 1.27 7.24
CA VAL A 86 -4.42 0.28 7.92
C VAL A 86 -4.88 0.91 9.22
N ASP A 87 -6.18 1.05 9.37
CA ASP A 87 -6.82 1.62 10.56
C ASP A 87 -7.66 0.54 11.25
N VAL A 88 -7.44 0.34 12.54
CA VAL A 88 -8.25 -0.51 13.42
C VAL A 88 -8.86 0.37 14.51
N SER A 89 -10.18 0.45 14.57
CA SER A 89 -10.91 1.22 15.60
C SER A 89 -11.16 0.42 16.87
N ASP A 90 -11.57 1.11 17.93
CA ASP A 90 -11.98 0.50 19.21
C ASP A 90 -10.87 -0.33 19.86
N VAL A 91 -9.62 0.09 19.67
CA VAL A 91 -8.42 -0.52 20.25
C VAL A 91 -8.06 0.17 21.56
N SER A 92 -7.73 -0.61 22.59
CA SER A 92 -7.26 -0.06 23.86
C SER A 92 -5.83 0.48 23.75
N ALA A 93 -5.48 1.47 24.59
CA ALA A 93 -4.11 1.99 24.65
C ALA A 93 -3.09 0.91 25.07
N GLU A 94 -3.51 -0.05 25.92
CA GLU A 94 -2.71 -1.19 26.34
C GLU A 94 -2.43 -2.13 25.16
N THR A 95 -3.44 -2.46 24.36
CA THR A 95 -3.27 -3.27 23.15
C THR A 95 -2.29 -2.60 22.18
N TYR A 96 -2.40 -1.28 21.99
CA TYR A 96 -1.45 -0.53 21.17
C TYR A 96 -0.02 -0.59 21.73
N ALA A 97 0.15 -0.35 23.03
CA ALA A 97 1.46 -0.37 23.68
C ALA A 97 2.13 -1.75 23.56
N THR A 98 1.37 -2.84 23.74
CA THR A 98 1.84 -4.22 23.57
C THR A 98 2.31 -4.48 22.13
N VAL A 99 1.51 -4.10 21.13
CA VAL A 99 1.88 -4.28 19.72
C VAL A 99 3.10 -3.42 19.36
N ARG A 100 3.15 -2.17 19.84
CA ARG A 100 4.29 -1.25 19.63
C ARG A 100 5.58 -1.80 20.24
N ALA A 101 5.54 -2.25 21.49
CA ALA A 101 6.70 -2.83 22.17
C ALA A 101 7.22 -4.06 21.42
N ALA A 102 6.30 -4.93 20.99
CA ALA A 102 6.64 -6.12 20.22
C ALA A 102 7.20 -5.79 18.83
N MET A 103 6.78 -4.68 18.21
CA MET A 103 7.38 -4.16 16.96
C MET A 103 8.83 -3.71 17.18
N VAL A 104 9.12 -3.00 18.28
CA VAL A 104 10.49 -2.60 18.64
C VAL A 104 11.36 -3.82 18.96
N GLU A 105 10.86 -4.76 19.76
CA GLU A 105 11.58 -5.99 20.09
C GLU A 105 11.83 -6.84 18.83
N ALA A 106 10.85 -6.92 17.94
CA ALA A 106 11.00 -7.66 16.69
C ALA A 106 12.08 -7.05 15.79
N TYR A 107 12.15 -5.73 15.77
CA TYR A 107 13.18 -4.98 15.07
C TYR A 107 14.58 -5.21 15.67
N GLU A 108 14.75 -4.97 16.97
CA GLU A 108 16.04 -5.10 17.66
C GLU A 108 16.55 -6.55 17.65
N GLY A 109 15.64 -7.50 17.88
CA GLY A 109 15.94 -8.93 17.90
C GLY A 109 16.02 -9.57 16.51
N GLN A 110 15.73 -8.81 15.43
CA GLN A 110 15.62 -9.30 14.06
C GLN A 110 14.74 -10.56 13.95
N SER A 111 13.66 -10.59 14.73
CA SER A 111 12.81 -11.77 14.90
C SER A 111 11.35 -11.34 14.95
N LEU A 112 10.49 -12.04 14.22
CA LEU A 112 9.05 -11.74 14.24
C LEU A 112 8.31 -12.32 15.43
N SER A 113 8.95 -13.23 16.18
CA SER A 113 8.27 -13.95 17.26
C SER A 113 7.59 -13.03 18.27
N PRO A 114 8.21 -11.94 18.78
CA PRO A 114 7.55 -11.03 19.71
C PRO A 114 6.28 -10.42 19.12
N LEU A 115 6.36 -9.93 17.88
CA LEU A 115 5.22 -9.32 17.19
C LEU A 115 4.08 -10.32 16.94
N LEU A 116 4.41 -11.54 16.52
CA LEU A 116 3.41 -12.58 16.28
C LEU A 116 2.72 -12.99 17.59
N SER A 117 3.46 -13.10 18.68
CA SER A 117 2.92 -13.36 20.02
C SER A 117 2.01 -12.23 20.48
N ALA A 118 2.45 -10.98 20.38
CA ALA A 118 1.64 -9.82 20.73
C ALA A 118 0.34 -9.73 19.92
N LEU A 119 0.38 -10.03 18.62
CA LEU A 119 -0.82 -10.07 17.77
C LEU A 119 -1.75 -11.24 18.10
N ALA A 120 -1.21 -12.39 18.54
CA ALA A 120 -2.01 -13.52 18.99
C ALA A 120 -2.73 -13.23 20.31
N GLU A 121 -2.07 -12.50 21.20
CA GLU A 121 -2.58 -12.11 22.52
C GLU A 121 -3.41 -10.82 22.49
N ALA A 122 -3.33 -10.05 21.40
CA ALA A 122 -4.06 -8.80 21.24
C ALA A 122 -5.58 -9.03 21.36
N ASP A 123 -6.13 -8.53 22.46
CA ASP A 123 -7.56 -8.49 22.72
C ASP A 123 -8.18 -7.32 21.95
N VAL A 124 -8.38 -7.54 20.65
CA VAL A 124 -9.14 -6.63 19.79
C VAL A 124 -10.55 -7.20 19.65
N ASP A 125 -11.55 -6.35 19.87
CA ASP A 125 -12.96 -6.70 19.68
C ASP A 125 -13.16 -7.15 18.22
N PRO A 126 -13.70 -8.36 17.96
CA PRO A 126 -14.03 -8.78 16.60
C PRO A 126 -14.95 -7.81 15.84
N ALA A 127 -15.75 -7.01 16.54
CA ALA A 127 -16.60 -5.98 15.96
C ALA A 127 -15.88 -4.67 15.64
N SER A 128 -14.61 -4.50 16.06
CA SER A 128 -13.78 -3.34 15.74
C SER A 128 -13.73 -3.12 14.23
N GLY A 129 -13.92 -1.87 13.81
CA GLY A 129 -13.81 -1.46 12.42
C GLY A 129 -12.38 -1.62 11.91
N LEU A 130 -12.26 -2.15 10.70
CA LEU A 130 -11.00 -2.28 9.97
C LEU A 130 -11.13 -1.59 8.61
N GLN A 131 -10.19 -0.70 8.31
CA GLN A 131 -10.09 -0.08 7.00
C GLN A 131 -8.66 -0.21 6.46
N VAL A 132 -8.54 -0.68 5.23
CA VAL A 132 -7.30 -0.71 4.47
C VAL A 132 -7.44 0.25 3.30
N THR A 133 -6.52 1.20 3.18
CA THR A 133 -6.43 2.14 2.06
C THR A 133 -5.09 2.01 1.37
N LEU A 134 -5.09 1.90 0.05
CA LEU A 134 -3.91 1.91 -0.82
C LEU A 134 -4.06 3.03 -1.84
N GLY A 135 -3.01 3.79 -2.12
CA GLY A 135 -2.94 4.62 -3.32
C GLY A 135 -2.12 5.90 -3.19
N PRO A 136 -1.74 6.50 -4.32
CA PRO A 136 -1.86 5.96 -5.69
C PRO A 136 -1.02 4.70 -5.93
N VAL A 137 -1.57 3.77 -6.73
CA VAL A 137 -0.93 2.51 -7.13
C VAL A 137 -0.45 2.63 -8.57
N ARG A 138 0.86 2.47 -8.79
CA ARG A 138 1.50 2.53 -10.10
C ARG A 138 2.28 1.27 -10.40
N SER A 139 2.32 0.88 -11.66
CA SER A 139 3.22 -0.17 -12.15
C SER A 139 3.94 0.34 -13.38
N ASP A 140 5.26 0.22 -13.39
CA ASP A 140 6.14 0.74 -14.44
C ASP A 140 5.83 2.23 -14.73
N GLY A 141 5.68 3.03 -13.67
CA GLY A 141 5.28 4.44 -13.73
C GLY A 141 3.79 4.70 -14.06
N SER A 142 3.08 3.71 -14.59
CA SER A 142 1.69 3.85 -15.05
C SER A 142 0.67 3.70 -13.92
N LEU A 143 -0.32 4.59 -13.87
CA LEU A 143 -1.38 4.56 -12.86
C LEU A 143 -2.35 3.38 -13.05
N LEU A 144 -2.36 2.46 -12.08
CA LEU A 144 -3.32 1.37 -11.99
C LEU A 144 -4.58 1.79 -11.24
N ALA A 145 -4.43 2.45 -10.09
CA ALA A 145 -5.54 2.98 -9.30
C ALA A 145 -5.11 4.23 -8.54
N ASN A 146 -5.99 5.22 -8.44
CA ASN A 146 -5.78 6.38 -7.56
C ASN A 146 -5.90 5.98 -6.11
N LYS A 147 -6.89 5.12 -5.82
CA LYS A 147 -7.19 4.69 -4.46
C LYS A 147 -7.91 3.35 -4.47
N VAL A 148 -7.53 2.47 -3.57
CA VAL A 148 -8.26 1.25 -3.23
C VAL A 148 -8.58 1.36 -1.75
N VAL A 149 -9.84 1.17 -1.37
CA VAL A 149 -10.30 1.18 0.03
C VAL A 149 -11.08 -0.10 0.26
N ALA A 150 -10.68 -0.88 1.26
CA ALA A 150 -11.44 -2.02 1.74
C ALA A 150 -11.87 -1.75 3.19
N THR A 151 -13.12 -1.99 3.52
CA THR A 151 -13.67 -1.82 4.87
C THR A 151 -14.33 -3.10 5.34
N GLY A 152 -14.24 -3.37 6.64
CA GLY A 152 -14.85 -4.52 7.28
C GLY A 152 -14.67 -4.46 8.78
N THR A 153 -14.77 -5.61 9.44
CA THR A 153 -14.47 -5.75 10.87
C THR A 153 -13.29 -6.69 11.06
N VAL A 154 -12.61 -6.59 12.20
CA VAL A 154 -11.47 -7.47 12.51
C VAL A 154 -11.88 -8.94 12.46
N GLY A 155 -13.05 -9.28 13.04
CA GLY A 155 -13.55 -10.66 13.09
C GLY A 155 -13.99 -11.23 11.75
N SER A 156 -14.48 -10.38 10.84
CA SER A 156 -14.92 -10.80 9.50
C SER A 156 -13.76 -10.90 8.52
N VAL A 157 -12.80 -9.98 8.61
CA VAL A 157 -11.67 -9.91 7.67
C VAL A 157 -10.59 -10.92 8.01
N VAL A 158 -10.32 -11.16 9.30
CA VAL A 158 -9.29 -12.11 9.75
C VAL A 158 -9.92 -13.49 9.89
N PRO A 159 -9.59 -14.46 9.00
CA PRO A 159 -10.25 -15.75 9.02
C PRO A 159 -10.09 -16.49 10.36
N SER A 160 -11.14 -17.22 10.75
CA SER A 160 -11.09 -18.12 11.90
C SER A 160 -9.91 -19.11 11.78
N GLY A 161 -9.12 -19.24 12.84
CA GLY A 161 -7.90 -20.06 12.85
C GLY A 161 -6.59 -19.28 12.61
N THR A 162 -6.68 -18.00 12.23
CA THR A 162 -5.49 -17.14 12.14
C THR A 162 -4.79 -17.00 13.51
N ARG A 163 -5.55 -16.88 14.61
CA ARG A 163 -4.98 -16.82 15.96
C ARG A 163 -4.29 -18.12 16.38
N ASP A 164 -4.93 -19.27 16.14
CA ASP A 164 -4.34 -20.60 16.45
C ASP A 164 -3.05 -20.86 15.65
N LEU A 165 -3.00 -20.32 14.43
CA LEU A 165 -1.79 -20.31 13.62
C LEU A 165 -0.69 -19.44 14.22
N LEU A 166 -1.02 -18.20 14.64
CA LEU A 166 -0.05 -17.28 15.24
C LEU A 166 0.53 -17.84 16.55
N ALA A 167 -0.26 -18.61 17.31
CA ALA A 167 0.18 -19.31 18.51
C ALA A 167 1.10 -20.52 18.24
N GLY A 168 1.46 -20.80 16.98
CA GLY A 168 2.36 -21.89 16.60
C GLY A 168 1.73 -23.29 16.65
N GLY A 169 0.42 -23.39 16.85
CA GLY A 169 -0.30 -24.67 16.99
C GLY A 169 -0.79 -25.28 15.67
N ALA A 170 -0.79 -24.51 14.56
CA ALA A 170 -1.46 -24.91 13.33
C ALA A 170 -0.51 -25.53 12.29
N SER A 171 -0.97 -26.60 11.65
CA SER A 171 -0.25 -27.29 10.56
C SER A 171 -0.37 -26.57 9.21
N LEU A 172 0.46 -26.97 8.23
CA LEU A 172 0.34 -26.49 6.84
C LEU A 172 -1.05 -26.77 6.21
N SER A 173 -1.78 -27.77 6.69
CA SER A 173 -3.16 -28.06 6.29
C SER A 173 -4.17 -27.13 6.95
N ALA A 174 -3.97 -26.74 8.21
CA ALA A 174 -4.80 -25.74 8.88
C ALA A 174 -4.73 -24.36 8.18
N LEU A 175 -3.60 -24.07 7.54
CA LEU A 175 -3.44 -22.89 6.69
C LEU A 175 -4.19 -22.94 5.36
N ALA A 176 -4.52 -24.14 4.86
CA ALA A 176 -5.34 -24.32 3.67
C ALA A 176 -6.85 -24.31 4.01
N SER A 177 -7.18 -24.39 5.31
CA SER A 177 -8.55 -24.30 5.83
C SER A 177 -8.83 -22.96 6.52
N LEU A 178 -7.98 -21.95 6.35
CA LEU A 178 -8.34 -20.59 6.75
C LEU A 178 -9.59 -20.20 5.97
N GLY A 179 -10.63 -19.78 6.70
CA GLY A 179 -11.92 -19.40 6.13
C GLY A 179 -11.84 -18.16 5.23
N ALA A 180 -12.99 -17.72 4.77
CA ALA A 180 -13.08 -16.50 3.99
C ALA A 180 -12.68 -15.26 4.79
N SER A 181 -12.20 -14.26 4.05
CA SER A 181 -12.04 -12.89 4.52
C SER A 181 -13.24 -12.09 4.00
N GLU A 182 -14.08 -11.61 4.90
CA GLU A 182 -15.32 -10.91 4.59
C GLU A 182 -15.18 -9.42 4.86
N TRP A 183 -15.41 -8.62 3.82
CA TRP A 183 -15.32 -7.17 3.81
C TRP A 183 -16.71 -6.59 3.54
N SER A 184 -17.10 -5.55 4.27
CA SER A 184 -18.37 -4.86 4.02
C SER A 184 -18.36 -4.10 2.70
N GLU A 185 -17.21 -3.55 2.31
CA GLU A 185 -17.08 -2.80 1.06
C GLU A 185 -15.66 -2.84 0.50
N LEU A 186 -15.54 -2.94 -0.83
CA LEU A 186 -14.31 -2.68 -1.59
C LEU A 186 -14.58 -1.59 -2.63
N THR A 187 -13.87 -0.46 -2.50
CA THR A 187 -13.92 0.65 -3.44
C THR A 187 -12.58 0.80 -4.18
N ILE A 188 -12.62 0.84 -5.51
CA ILE A 188 -11.47 1.07 -6.41
C ILE A 188 -11.75 2.31 -7.25
N LYS A 189 -10.97 3.37 -7.05
CA LYS A 189 -11.02 4.60 -7.85
C LYS A 189 -9.85 4.63 -8.83
N ARG A 190 -10.16 4.87 -10.10
CA ARG A 190 -9.18 5.10 -11.17
C ARG A 190 -9.65 6.24 -12.07
N ARG A 191 -8.93 7.36 -12.05
CA ARG A 191 -9.29 8.64 -12.69
C ARG A 191 -10.74 9.00 -12.32
N ASN A 192 -11.60 9.13 -13.32
CA ASN A 192 -13.02 9.44 -13.18
C ASN A 192 -13.92 8.20 -13.06
N ALA A 193 -13.32 7.01 -12.93
CA ALA A 193 -14.03 5.76 -12.71
C ALA A 193 -13.94 5.33 -11.25
N THR A 194 -15.04 4.81 -10.70
CA THR A 194 -15.11 4.23 -9.35
C THR A 194 -15.90 2.94 -9.40
N LEU A 195 -15.34 1.85 -8.91
CA LEU A 195 -16.03 0.59 -8.65
C LEU A 195 -16.20 0.47 -7.14
N THR A 196 -17.41 0.20 -6.68
CA THR A 196 -17.72 -0.08 -5.27
C THR A 196 -18.48 -1.39 -5.20
N ALA A 197 -17.88 -2.40 -4.57
CA ALA A 197 -18.47 -3.72 -4.35
C ALA A 197 -18.84 -3.86 -2.88
N SER A 198 -20.02 -4.40 -2.58
CA SER A 198 -20.54 -4.60 -1.22
C SER A 198 -20.40 -6.05 -0.80
N ASP A 199 -20.27 -6.33 0.50
CA ASP A 199 -20.23 -7.68 1.07
C ASP A 199 -19.23 -8.60 0.34
N VAL A 200 -18.00 -8.09 0.18
CA VAL A 200 -16.96 -8.75 -0.60
C VAL A 200 -16.36 -9.89 0.20
N THR A 201 -16.43 -11.09 -0.38
CA THR A 201 -15.80 -12.29 0.17
C THR A 201 -14.53 -12.58 -0.61
N MET A 202 -13.41 -12.75 0.09
CA MET A 202 -12.13 -13.15 -0.50
C MET A 202 -11.66 -14.45 0.15
N GLN A 203 -11.52 -15.51 -0.64
CA GLN A 203 -11.14 -16.81 -0.10
C GLN A 203 -10.30 -17.65 -1.05
N LEU A 204 -9.55 -18.61 -0.48
CA LEU A 204 -8.82 -19.61 -1.25
C LEU A 204 -9.64 -20.90 -1.32
N GLU A 205 -10.32 -21.14 -2.43
CA GLU A 205 -11.05 -22.38 -2.70
C GLU A 205 -10.12 -23.40 -3.36
N GLY A 206 -9.55 -24.29 -2.54
CA GLY A 206 -8.56 -25.25 -3.01
C GLY A 206 -7.28 -24.56 -3.50
N THR A 207 -7.15 -24.38 -4.81
CA THR A 207 -6.03 -23.64 -5.44
C THR A 207 -6.46 -22.30 -6.05
N THR A 208 -7.75 -22.01 -6.07
CA THR A 208 -8.34 -20.82 -6.71
C THR A 208 -8.50 -19.70 -5.69
N PHE A 209 -8.13 -18.47 -6.05
CA PHE A 209 -8.74 -17.32 -5.35
C PHE A 209 -10.13 -17.14 -5.87
N ALA A 210 -11.09 -17.00 -4.99
CA ALA A 210 -12.36 -16.40 -5.31
C ALA A 210 -12.42 -15.03 -4.63
N ILE A 211 -12.80 -14.03 -5.41
CA ILE A 211 -13.33 -12.76 -4.91
C ILE A 211 -14.78 -12.71 -5.40
N SER A 212 -15.73 -12.59 -4.49
CA SER A 212 -17.14 -12.47 -4.84
C SER A 212 -17.79 -11.29 -4.14
N SER A 213 -18.83 -10.74 -4.74
CA SER A 213 -19.65 -9.68 -4.18
C SER A 213 -21.06 -9.81 -4.74
N PRO A 214 -22.11 -9.88 -3.89
CA PRO A 214 -23.49 -10.03 -4.35
C PRO A 214 -23.99 -8.80 -5.11
N SER A 215 -23.42 -7.62 -4.84
CA SER A 215 -23.84 -6.40 -5.50
C SER A 215 -22.81 -5.27 -5.41
N GLY A 216 -22.95 -4.30 -6.30
CA GLY A 216 -22.21 -3.06 -6.19
C GLY A 216 -22.53 -2.08 -7.30
N THR A 217 -21.73 -1.03 -7.40
CA THR A 217 -21.88 0.03 -8.39
C THR A 217 -20.56 0.31 -9.10
N ALA A 218 -20.65 0.67 -10.38
CA ALA A 218 -19.55 1.18 -11.17
C ALA A 218 -19.95 2.54 -11.74
N LYS A 219 -19.23 3.60 -11.37
CA LYS A 219 -19.37 4.94 -11.93
C LYS A 219 -18.29 5.14 -12.97
N VAL A 220 -18.67 5.41 -14.22
CA VAL A 220 -17.73 5.65 -15.33
C VAL A 220 -18.29 6.74 -16.22
N SER A 221 -17.49 7.78 -16.49
CA SER A 221 -17.87 8.88 -17.40
C SER A 221 -19.22 9.53 -17.07
N GLY A 222 -19.49 9.75 -15.77
CA GLY A 222 -20.74 10.34 -15.29
C GLY A 222 -21.95 9.41 -15.28
N ARG A 223 -21.82 8.18 -15.79
CA ARG A 223 -22.85 7.14 -15.74
C ARG A 223 -22.65 6.26 -14.51
N THR A 224 -23.74 5.76 -13.95
CA THR A 224 -23.71 4.82 -12.83
C THR A 224 -24.35 3.52 -13.28
N PHE A 225 -23.61 2.43 -13.14
CA PHE A 225 -24.06 1.08 -13.39
C PHE A 225 -24.17 0.35 -12.06
N GLU A 226 -25.23 -0.40 -11.86
CA GLU A 226 -25.37 -1.33 -10.73
C GLU A 226 -25.07 -2.73 -11.24
N PHE A 227 -24.35 -3.54 -10.48
CA PHE A 227 -24.09 -4.93 -10.84
C PHE A 227 -24.55 -5.87 -9.75
N SER A 228 -24.91 -7.10 -10.14
CA SER A 228 -25.20 -8.23 -9.25
C SER A 228 -24.24 -9.39 -9.50
N ASP A 229 -23.95 -10.12 -8.42
CA ASP A 229 -23.12 -11.33 -8.40
C ASP A 229 -21.81 -11.19 -9.19
N LEU A 230 -20.96 -10.25 -8.76
CA LEU A 230 -19.58 -10.18 -9.21
C LEU A 230 -18.84 -11.42 -8.70
N MET A 231 -18.20 -12.15 -9.60
CA MET A 231 -17.20 -13.15 -9.25
C MET A 231 -15.92 -12.95 -10.05
N LEU A 232 -14.78 -12.99 -9.36
CA LEU A 232 -13.45 -13.02 -9.93
C LEU A 232 -12.71 -14.22 -9.36
N ASN A 233 -12.49 -15.22 -10.21
CA ASN A 233 -11.67 -16.37 -9.91
C ASN A 233 -10.27 -16.17 -10.48
N ILE A 234 -9.25 -16.37 -9.65
CA ILE A 234 -7.84 -16.40 -10.09
C ILE A 234 -7.30 -17.80 -9.79
N MET A 235 -7.11 -18.56 -10.87
CA MET A 235 -6.67 -19.94 -10.87
C MET A 235 -5.16 -20.02 -11.10
N PRO A 236 -4.48 -21.09 -10.64
CA PRO A 236 -3.08 -21.30 -10.97
C PRO A 236 -2.86 -21.35 -12.49
N PRO A 237 -1.64 -21.07 -12.97
CA PRO A 237 -1.32 -21.27 -14.38
C PRO A 237 -1.49 -22.74 -14.77
N GLU A 238 -1.81 -23.02 -16.04
CA GLU A 238 -1.94 -24.39 -16.55
C GLU A 238 -0.66 -25.21 -16.30
N THR A 239 0.49 -24.55 -16.44
CA THR A 239 1.79 -25.14 -16.13
C THR A 239 2.44 -24.37 -14.99
N ILE A 240 2.63 -25.04 -13.85
CA ILE A 240 3.40 -24.51 -12.73
C ILE A 240 4.89 -24.71 -13.04
N PRO A 241 5.75 -23.69 -12.90
CA PRO A 241 7.19 -23.86 -13.15
C PRO A 241 7.79 -24.97 -12.28
N ALA A 242 8.66 -25.81 -12.86
CA ALA A 242 9.31 -26.91 -12.16
C ALA A 242 9.98 -26.51 -10.83
N PRO A 243 10.69 -25.36 -10.74
CA PRO A 243 11.20 -24.86 -9.46
C PRO A 243 10.17 -24.75 -8.34
N HIS A 244 8.94 -24.34 -8.67
CA HIS A 244 7.88 -24.18 -7.67
C HIS A 244 7.33 -25.53 -7.19
N ILE A 245 7.31 -26.53 -8.06
CA ILE A 245 6.89 -27.89 -7.72
C ILE A 245 7.93 -28.53 -6.79
N GLU A 246 9.21 -28.39 -7.12
CA GLU A 246 10.31 -28.88 -6.29
C GLU A 246 10.32 -28.21 -4.91
N PHE A 247 10.21 -26.88 -4.88
CA PHE A 247 10.07 -26.12 -3.64
C PHE A 247 8.90 -26.61 -2.79
N LEU A 248 7.72 -26.79 -3.39
CA LEU A 248 6.54 -27.32 -2.68
C LEU A 248 6.79 -28.72 -2.10
N SER A 249 7.53 -29.56 -2.80
CA SER A 249 7.93 -30.89 -2.32
C SER A 249 8.85 -30.78 -1.10
N GLN A 250 9.90 -29.96 -1.18
CA GLN A 250 10.85 -29.74 -0.09
C GLN A 250 10.17 -29.14 1.15
N VAL A 251 9.29 -28.15 0.97
CA VAL A 251 8.52 -27.54 2.08
C VAL A 251 7.59 -28.56 2.74
N ARG A 252 6.95 -29.46 1.98
CA ARG A 252 6.13 -30.53 2.56
C ARG A 252 6.96 -31.51 3.36
N GLN A 253 8.15 -31.87 2.87
CA GLN A 253 9.08 -32.74 3.58
C GLN A 253 9.55 -32.09 4.89
N LEU A 254 10.01 -30.84 4.85
CA LEU A 254 10.40 -30.08 6.03
C LEU A 254 9.26 -29.96 7.06
N GLY A 255 8.03 -29.77 6.59
CA GLY A 255 6.84 -29.76 7.43
C GLY A 255 6.54 -31.10 8.09
N ALA A 256 6.70 -32.21 7.36
CA ALA A 256 6.53 -33.56 7.90
C ALA A 256 7.61 -33.93 8.92
N GLU A 257 8.81 -33.37 8.77
CA GLU A 257 9.95 -33.57 9.67
C GLU A 257 9.94 -32.61 10.88
N GLY A 258 8.99 -31.66 10.95
CA GLY A 258 8.90 -30.68 12.03
C GLY A 258 9.93 -29.56 11.98
N ASN A 259 10.64 -29.39 10.86
CA ASN A 259 11.76 -28.46 10.67
C ASN A 259 11.36 -27.20 9.87
N LEU A 260 10.08 -26.82 9.90
CA LEU A 260 9.56 -25.73 9.08
C LEU A 260 9.90 -24.35 9.67
N THR A 261 11.13 -23.90 9.50
CA THR A 261 11.58 -22.55 9.88
C THR A 261 11.61 -21.62 8.66
N LEU A 262 11.60 -20.30 8.89
CA LEU A 262 11.74 -19.31 7.81
C LEU A 262 13.06 -19.49 7.04
N SER A 263 14.15 -19.79 7.75
CA SER A 263 15.45 -20.07 7.14
C SER A 263 15.44 -21.35 6.30
N ALA A 264 14.78 -22.42 6.76
CA ALA A 264 14.62 -23.64 5.99
C ALA A 264 13.75 -23.44 4.73
N ILE A 265 12.69 -22.63 4.84
CA ILE A 265 11.86 -22.24 3.68
C ILE A 265 12.68 -21.41 2.67
N LYS A 266 13.47 -20.45 3.14
CA LYS A 266 14.35 -19.65 2.27
C LYS A 266 15.39 -20.53 1.57
N SER A 267 16.04 -21.45 2.31
CA SER A 267 16.97 -22.42 1.73
C SER A 267 16.27 -23.26 0.67
N ALA A 268 15.12 -23.86 1.00
CA ALA A 268 14.37 -24.69 0.05
C ALA A 268 13.95 -23.92 -1.21
N ALA A 269 13.59 -22.65 -1.09
CA ALA A 269 13.28 -21.81 -2.25
C ALA A 269 14.52 -21.57 -3.13
N ALA A 270 15.66 -21.28 -2.53
CA ALA A 270 16.93 -21.11 -3.24
C ALA A 270 17.41 -22.42 -3.89
N ASP A 271 17.36 -23.52 -3.15
CA ASP A 271 17.77 -24.86 -3.58
C ASP A 271 16.91 -25.35 -4.75
N ALA A 272 15.61 -25.09 -4.71
CA ALA A 272 14.69 -25.40 -5.80
C ALA A 272 14.77 -24.42 -6.98
N GLY A 273 15.53 -23.33 -6.88
CA GLY A 273 15.66 -22.31 -7.92
C GLY A 273 14.41 -21.43 -8.11
N VAL A 274 13.61 -21.24 -7.05
CA VAL A 274 12.47 -20.33 -7.08
C VAL A 274 12.96 -18.89 -7.05
N THR A 275 12.57 -18.09 -8.05
CA THR A 275 12.97 -16.69 -8.18
C THR A 275 11.75 -15.79 -8.25
N ALA A 276 11.95 -14.49 -7.98
CA ALA A 276 10.90 -13.49 -8.19
C ALA A 276 10.44 -13.50 -9.67
N ALA A 277 11.36 -13.60 -10.62
CA ALA A 277 11.06 -13.65 -12.04
C ALA A 277 10.16 -14.84 -12.43
N ASN A 278 10.52 -16.08 -12.06
CA ASN A 278 9.72 -17.25 -12.42
C ASN A 278 8.38 -17.33 -11.66
N THR A 279 8.31 -16.72 -10.48
CA THR A 279 7.06 -16.55 -9.72
C THR A 279 6.14 -15.54 -10.39
N LEU A 280 6.69 -14.41 -10.83
CA LEU A 280 5.96 -13.37 -11.53
C LEU A 280 5.45 -13.88 -12.89
N GLU A 281 6.26 -14.66 -13.60
CA GLU A 281 5.85 -15.34 -14.82
C GLU A 281 4.69 -16.31 -14.56
N ALA A 282 4.78 -17.14 -13.51
CA ALA A 282 3.69 -18.03 -13.11
C ALA A 282 2.40 -17.27 -12.76
N LEU A 283 2.52 -16.12 -12.08
CA LEU A 283 1.38 -15.25 -11.77
C LEU A 283 0.78 -14.60 -13.02
N ARG A 284 1.60 -14.17 -13.97
CA ARG A 284 1.13 -13.61 -15.25
C ARG A 284 0.40 -14.65 -16.09
N SER A 285 0.87 -15.89 -16.05
CA SER A 285 0.24 -17.04 -16.71
C SER A 285 -0.95 -17.61 -15.91
N ALA A 286 -1.23 -17.08 -14.71
CA ALA A 286 -2.39 -17.48 -13.94
C ALA A 286 -3.66 -17.18 -14.73
N GLN A 287 -4.58 -18.13 -14.75
CA GLN A 287 -5.86 -17.94 -15.40
C GLN A 287 -6.78 -17.12 -14.52
N PHE A 288 -7.61 -16.31 -15.14
CA PHE A 288 -8.69 -15.62 -14.45
C PHE A 288 -10.00 -15.84 -15.17
N GLU A 289 -11.07 -15.76 -14.39
CA GLU A 289 -12.45 -15.70 -14.87
C GLU A 289 -13.15 -14.60 -14.09
N LEU A 290 -13.73 -13.64 -14.81
CA LEU A 290 -14.50 -12.53 -14.26
C LEU A 290 -15.92 -12.62 -14.81
N SER A 291 -16.91 -12.61 -13.92
CA SER A 291 -18.32 -12.60 -14.29
C SER A 291 -19.13 -11.59 -13.50
N PHE A 292 -20.23 -11.15 -14.12
CA PHE A 292 -21.32 -10.40 -13.51
C PHE A 292 -22.63 -11.05 -13.97
N ALA A 293 -23.55 -11.36 -13.05
CA ALA A 293 -24.85 -11.92 -13.44
C ALA A 293 -25.67 -10.89 -14.20
N GLU A 294 -25.75 -9.67 -13.70
CA GLU A 294 -26.46 -8.57 -14.35
C GLU A 294 -25.74 -7.25 -14.10
N VAL A 295 -25.76 -6.38 -15.10
CA VAL A 295 -25.36 -4.97 -14.99
C VAL A 295 -26.52 -4.13 -15.50
N THR A 296 -26.98 -3.19 -14.69
CA THR A 296 -28.10 -2.30 -15.00
C THR A 296 -27.68 -0.83 -14.99
N GLU A 297 -28.42 0.02 -15.70
CA GLU A 297 -28.32 1.47 -15.62
C GLU A 297 -29.73 2.04 -15.43
N GLY A 298 -29.95 2.77 -14.33
CA GLY A 298 -31.30 3.29 -14.01
C GLY A 298 -32.36 2.21 -13.82
N GLY A 299 -31.95 0.99 -13.44
CA GLY A 299 -32.83 -0.17 -13.27
C GLY A 299 -33.12 -0.97 -14.54
N GLU A 300 -32.57 -0.57 -15.70
CA GLU A 300 -32.68 -1.34 -16.94
C GLU A 300 -31.41 -2.15 -17.19
N ALA A 301 -31.54 -3.44 -17.49
CA ALA A 301 -30.42 -4.32 -17.79
C ALA A 301 -29.70 -3.88 -19.08
N VAL A 302 -28.40 -3.58 -18.95
CA VAL A 302 -27.51 -3.23 -20.07
C VAL A 302 -26.62 -4.39 -20.48
N VAL A 303 -26.28 -5.26 -19.53
CA VAL A 303 -25.53 -6.50 -19.75
C VAL A 303 -26.09 -7.59 -18.84
N SER A 304 -26.29 -8.78 -19.36
CA SER A 304 -26.71 -9.97 -18.60
C SER A 304 -25.75 -11.11 -18.90
N ASP A 305 -25.49 -11.94 -17.89
CA ASP A 305 -24.60 -13.10 -17.94
C ASP A 305 -23.23 -12.77 -18.54
N PHE A 306 -22.63 -11.66 -18.10
CA PHE A 306 -21.30 -11.29 -18.55
C PHE A 306 -20.27 -12.26 -17.99
N GLN A 307 -19.40 -12.77 -18.85
CA GLN A 307 -18.26 -13.58 -18.45
C GLN A 307 -17.09 -13.29 -19.38
N THR A 308 -15.90 -13.14 -18.80
CA THR A 308 -14.64 -13.04 -19.52
C THR A 308 -13.56 -13.82 -18.80
N SER A 309 -12.64 -14.39 -19.56
CA SER A 309 -11.57 -15.23 -19.03
C SER A 309 -10.32 -15.10 -19.88
N GLY A 310 -9.19 -15.47 -19.30
CA GLY A 310 -7.90 -15.50 -19.99
C GLY A 310 -6.78 -15.63 -18.98
N THR A 311 -5.60 -15.19 -19.34
CA THR A 311 -4.47 -15.05 -18.42
C THR A 311 -4.42 -13.64 -17.82
N LEU A 312 -3.86 -13.50 -16.62
CA LEU A 312 -3.61 -12.18 -16.04
C LEU A 312 -2.71 -11.31 -16.94
N ALA A 313 -1.79 -11.93 -17.69
CA ALA A 313 -0.98 -11.25 -18.70
C ALA A 313 -1.83 -10.60 -19.79
N GLU A 314 -2.76 -11.35 -20.38
CA GLU A 314 -3.68 -10.85 -21.41
C GLU A 314 -4.61 -9.77 -20.86
N LEU A 315 -5.12 -9.94 -19.62
CA LEU A 315 -5.93 -8.92 -18.97
C LEU A 315 -5.14 -7.62 -18.81
N MET A 316 -3.91 -7.69 -18.29
CA MET A 316 -3.06 -6.51 -18.14
C MET A 316 -2.75 -5.87 -19.49
N GLN A 317 -2.51 -6.65 -20.55
CA GLN A 317 -2.26 -6.13 -21.88
C GLN A 317 -3.51 -5.45 -22.46
N ALA A 318 -4.68 -6.06 -22.34
CA ALA A 318 -5.95 -5.49 -22.78
C ALA A 318 -6.26 -4.18 -22.04
N VAL A 319 -5.98 -4.13 -20.73
CA VAL A 319 -6.09 -2.90 -19.93
C VAL A 319 -5.10 -1.84 -20.45
N ARG A 320 -3.83 -2.20 -20.70
CA ARG A 320 -2.81 -1.28 -21.23
C ARG A 320 -3.22 -0.67 -22.57
N GLN A 321 -3.64 -1.51 -23.52
CA GLN A 321 -4.09 -1.07 -24.85
C GLN A 321 -5.30 -0.14 -24.78
N ARG A 322 -6.32 -0.49 -23.99
CA ARG A 322 -7.54 0.34 -23.86
C ARG A 322 -7.33 1.63 -23.10
N THR A 323 -6.28 1.72 -22.29
CA THR A 323 -6.01 2.90 -21.47
C THR A 323 -4.94 3.82 -22.07
N GLY A 324 -4.46 3.53 -23.29
CA GLY A 324 -3.45 4.32 -23.98
C GLY A 324 -2.03 4.13 -23.43
N MET A 325 -1.77 3.05 -22.68
CA MET A 325 -0.46 2.79 -22.06
C MET A 325 0.63 2.34 -23.05
N GLU A 326 0.29 2.04 -24.31
CA GLU A 326 1.29 1.77 -25.36
C GLU A 326 1.92 3.07 -25.92
N SER A 327 1.22 4.21 -25.82
CA SER A 327 1.66 5.48 -26.43
C SER A 327 2.78 6.20 -25.69
N GLN A 328 3.08 5.81 -24.44
CA GLN A 328 4.03 6.52 -23.58
C GLN A 328 5.45 5.93 -23.58
N GLN A 329 5.68 4.77 -24.20
CA GLN A 329 7.03 4.19 -24.31
C GLN A 329 7.82 4.69 -25.54
N ASP A 330 7.15 5.27 -26.54
CA ASP A 330 7.78 5.76 -27.77
C ASP A 330 7.78 7.31 -27.91
N GLN A 331 7.37 8.05 -26.88
CA GLN A 331 7.34 9.52 -26.85
C GLN A 331 8.07 10.11 -25.63
N ALA A 332 9.20 9.52 -25.25
CA ALA A 332 10.09 10.08 -24.22
C ALA A 332 10.99 11.22 -24.73
N GLU A 333 10.71 11.76 -25.92
CA GLU A 333 11.36 12.96 -26.45
C GLU A 333 10.26 13.82 -27.10
N ASP A 334 10.13 15.06 -26.61
CA ASP A 334 9.22 16.11 -27.09
C ASP A 334 7.72 15.91 -26.81
N ASP A 335 7.24 16.41 -25.66
CA ASP A 335 6.17 17.41 -25.67
C ASP A 335 6.02 18.08 -24.30
N GLN A 336 6.25 19.39 -24.30
CA GLN A 336 5.86 20.33 -23.26
C GLN A 336 4.35 20.58 -23.34
N ALA A 337 3.72 20.66 -22.16
CA ALA A 337 2.44 21.32 -21.85
C ALA A 337 1.14 20.73 -22.44
N GLU A 338 0.23 20.28 -21.57
CA GLU A 338 -0.99 21.01 -21.14
C GLU A 338 -1.91 20.10 -20.30
N ASP A 339 -2.65 20.74 -19.38
CA ASP A 339 -3.46 20.21 -18.27
C ASP A 339 -4.51 19.12 -18.58
N ASP A 340 -4.80 18.27 -17.57
CA ASP A 340 -6.15 18.19 -16.97
C ASP A 340 -6.26 17.28 -15.71
N GLN A 341 -6.24 17.96 -14.56
CA GLN A 341 -7.15 17.88 -13.40
C GLN A 341 -7.78 16.54 -12.98
N ALA A 342 -7.37 16.07 -11.79
CA ALA A 342 -8.22 15.32 -10.87
C ALA A 342 -8.39 16.12 -9.57
N GLN A 343 -9.64 16.39 -9.19
CA GLN A 343 -10.04 17.11 -7.98
C GLN A 343 -9.61 16.35 -6.70
N ASP A 344 -8.42 16.66 -6.21
CA ASP A 344 -8.18 16.89 -4.79
C ASP A 344 -8.35 18.41 -4.56
N GLY A 345 -8.70 18.86 -3.34
CA GLY A 345 -9.09 20.25 -3.06
C GLY A 345 -8.15 21.24 -3.77
N GLN A 346 -8.67 22.04 -4.70
CA GLN A 346 -7.86 22.83 -5.63
C GLN A 346 -6.77 23.59 -4.86
N LEU A 347 -5.52 23.17 -5.02
CA LEU A 347 -4.36 23.92 -4.56
C LEU A 347 -4.18 25.10 -5.51
N THR A 348 -5.07 26.08 -5.40
CA THR A 348 -5.22 27.23 -6.31
C THR A 348 -4.05 28.20 -6.24
N LYS A 349 -3.16 28.04 -5.26
CA LYS A 349 -2.04 28.94 -5.03
C LYS A 349 -0.74 28.15 -4.98
N GLN A 350 0.32 28.78 -5.45
CA GLN A 350 1.68 28.29 -5.36
C GLN A 350 2.51 29.33 -4.60
N ALA A 351 3.30 28.88 -3.62
CA ALA A 351 4.34 29.66 -2.98
C ALA A 351 5.70 29.23 -3.56
N ILE A 352 6.49 30.21 -3.98
CA ILE A 352 7.87 30.05 -4.41
C ILE A 352 8.72 30.76 -3.36
N VAL A 353 9.54 30.02 -2.62
CA VAL A 353 10.45 30.54 -1.61
C VAL A 353 11.83 30.63 -2.22
N SER A 354 12.43 31.83 -2.21
CA SER A 354 13.75 32.07 -2.83
C SER A 354 14.61 32.98 -1.98
N SER A 355 15.93 32.92 -2.16
CA SER A 355 16.92 33.81 -1.54
C SER A 355 17.78 34.56 -2.57
N PRO A 356 17.19 35.45 -3.40
CA PRO A 356 17.84 35.98 -4.61
C PRO A 356 19.07 36.87 -4.37
N ASN A 357 19.39 37.19 -3.11
CA ASN A 357 20.47 38.11 -2.74
C ASN A 357 21.60 37.45 -1.93
N THR A 358 21.56 36.14 -1.72
CA THR A 358 22.59 35.43 -0.94
C THR A 358 22.59 33.93 -1.22
N ASP A 359 23.79 33.35 -1.34
CA ASP A 359 24.00 31.90 -1.46
C ASP A 359 24.08 31.21 -0.09
N GLN A 360 23.81 31.95 1.00
CA GLN A 360 23.76 31.40 2.36
C GLN A 360 22.40 30.77 2.61
N GLN A 361 22.42 29.53 3.11
CA GLN A 361 21.22 28.84 3.60
C GLN A 361 20.53 29.66 4.70
N MET A 362 19.24 29.95 4.48
CA MET A 362 18.40 30.70 5.40
C MET A 362 17.16 29.89 5.77
N ASN A 363 16.93 29.74 7.07
CA ASN A 363 15.73 29.08 7.58
C ASN A 363 14.52 30.01 7.41
N TYR A 364 13.40 29.44 6.99
CA TYR A 364 12.13 30.15 6.90
C TYR A 364 11.01 29.33 7.53
N VAL A 365 9.99 30.04 8.02
CA VAL A 365 8.75 29.43 8.49
C VAL A 365 7.55 30.18 7.93
N PHE A 366 6.68 29.44 7.24
CA PHE A 366 5.36 29.94 6.86
C PHE A 366 4.27 28.92 7.21
N GLU A 367 3.05 29.41 7.33
CA GLU A 367 1.85 28.60 7.53
C GLU A 367 0.88 28.83 6.38
N VAL A 368 0.05 27.84 6.06
CA VAL A 368 -1.08 27.97 5.14
C VAL A 368 -2.36 27.46 5.79
N THR A 369 -3.50 28.05 5.45
CA THR A 369 -4.82 27.55 5.85
C THR A 369 -5.35 26.56 4.82
N GLY A 370 -5.47 25.27 5.16
CA GLY A 370 -5.94 24.25 4.20
C GLY A 370 -4.89 23.20 3.85
N ASP A 371 -5.07 22.54 2.71
CA ASP A 371 -4.15 21.52 2.20
C ASP A 371 -2.90 22.13 1.55
N LEU A 372 -1.77 21.44 1.68
CA LEU A 372 -0.46 21.80 1.12
C LEU A 372 0.20 20.55 0.53
N GLU A 373 0.86 20.74 -0.61
CA GLU A 373 1.67 19.76 -1.34
C GLU A 373 2.98 20.43 -1.72
N GLU A 374 4.09 19.77 -1.41
CA GLU A 374 5.42 20.16 -1.88
C GLU A 374 5.57 19.73 -3.34
N LEU A 375 5.93 20.66 -4.23
CA LEU A 375 5.92 20.43 -5.68
C LEU A 375 7.26 19.95 -6.23
N GLU A 376 8.36 20.37 -5.63
CA GLU A 376 9.72 20.02 -6.06
C GLU A 376 10.54 19.69 -4.81
N PRO A 377 11.15 18.48 -4.72
CA PRO A 377 12.03 18.15 -3.60
C PRO A 377 13.39 18.87 -3.77
N ASN A 378 13.66 19.83 -2.88
CA ASN A 378 14.94 20.50 -2.62
C ASN A 378 15.93 20.55 -3.80
N GLU A 379 15.79 21.53 -4.70
CA GLU A 379 16.85 21.89 -5.66
C GLU A 379 18.06 22.57 -4.98
N ASP A 380 17.92 22.90 -3.69
CA ASP A 380 18.98 23.45 -2.86
C ASP A 380 20.11 22.46 -2.61
N GLY A 381 21.32 22.84 -3.01
CA GLY A 381 22.53 22.10 -2.65
C GLY A 381 22.76 22.08 -1.14
N GLY A 382 22.94 20.89 -0.56
CA GLY A 382 23.39 20.71 0.83
C GLY A 382 22.33 20.13 1.78
N ALA A 383 22.46 20.42 3.08
CA ALA A 383 21.61 19.90 4.16
C ALA A 383 20.29 20.68 4.34
N ALA A 384 19.74 21.24 3.26
CA ALA A 384 18.43 21.86 3.29
C ALA A 384 17.38 20.77 3.59
N VAL A 385 16.54 21.00 4.61
CA VAL A 385 15.49 20.06 5.03
C VAL A 385 14.23 20.86 5.24
N ASP A 386 13.15 20.41 4.59
CA ASP A 386 11.82 20.98 4.74
C ASP A 386 10.95 20.06 5.59
N GLN A 387 10.47 20.59 6.71
CA GLN A 387 9.59 19.90 7.64
C GLN A 387 8.18 20.48 7.54
N VAL A 388 7.27 19.67 6.99
CA VAL A 388 5.85 20.00 6.92
C VAL A 388 5.10 19.37 8.10
N SER A 389 4.50 20.21 8.94
CA SER A 389 3.69 19.77 10.10
C SER A 389 2.27 20.32 10.01
N ARG A 390 1.26 19.50 10.35
CA ARG A 390 -0.16 19.92 10.33
C ARG A 390 -0.68 20.07 11.75
N THR A 391 -1.18 21.25 12.07
CA THR A 391 -1.82 21.58 13.36
C THR A 391 -3.22 22.12 13.11
N GLY A 392 -4.25 21.29 13.32
CA GLY A 392 -5.63 21.65 13.01
C GLY A 392 -5.85 21.91 11.52
N ASP A 393 -6.45 23.04 11.18
CA ASP A 393 -6.71 23.48 9.80
C ASP A 393 -5.52 24.22 9.16
N ARG A 394 -4.36 24.20 9.83
CA ARG A 394 -3.13 24.84 9.35
C ARG A 394 -2.04 23.83 9.06
N VAL A 395 -1.32 24.09 7.98
CA VAL A 395 -0.08 23.40 7.65
C VAL A 395 1.06 24.39 7.79
N ARG A 396 2.06 24.02 8.59
CA ARG A 396 3.26 24.79 8.88
C ARG A 396 4.43 24.15 8.15
N VAL A 397 5.18 24.98 7.43
CA VAL A 397 6.40 24.60 6.71
C VAL A 397 7.56 25.26 7.43
N GLU A 398 8.51 24.45 7.88
CA GLU A 398 9.80 24.89 8.42
C GLU A 398 10.87 24.40 7.46
N GLY A 399 11.46 25.30 6.68
CA GLY A 399 12.36 24.94 5.58
C GLY A 399 13.65 25.75 5.59
N THR A 400 14.56 25.40 4.68
CA THR A 400 15.85 26.08 4.51
C THR A 400 16.09 26.36 3.03
N VAL A 401 16.13 27.64 2.64
CA VAL A 401 16.33 28.05 1.24
C VAL A 401 17.76 28.53 0.98
N GLY A 402 18.35 28.20 -0.17
CA GLY A 402 19.73 28.50 -0.57
C GLY A 402 19.91 29.03 -2.01
N GLU A 403 20.58 28.26 -2.87
CA GLU A 403 20.86 28.63 -4.27
C GLU A 403 19.68 28.29 -5.22
N GLY A 404 18.72 27.49 -4.77
CA GLY A 404 17.50 27.08 -5.45
C GLY A 404 16.23 27.72 -4.86
N ASP A 405 15.10 27.40 -5.49
CA ASP A 405 13.77 27.84 -5.05
C ASP A 405 12.99 26.64 -4.50
N ASP A 406 12.33 26.80 -3.35
CA ASP A 406 11.38 25.81 -2.84
C ASP A 406 9.97 26.13 -3.33
N ARG A 407 9.22 25.10 -3.74
CA ARG A 407 7.89 25.27 -4.33
C ARG A 407 6.82 24.48 -3.61
N PHE A 408 5.79 25.19 -3.17
CA PHE A 408 4.65 24.60 -2.46
C PHE A 408 3.35 24.97 -3.15
N ALA A 409 2.51 23.98 -3.43
CA ALA A 409 1.11 24.20 -3.78
C ALA A 409 0.25 24.15 -2.51
N PHE A 410 -0.67 25.09 -2.36
CA PHE A 410 -1.57 25.11 -1.22
C PHE A 410 -2.97 25.62 -1.59
N SER A 411 -3.94 25.21 -0.78
CA SER A 411 -5.27 25.80 -0.74
C SER A 411 -5.31 26.82 0.41
N GLY A 412 -6.14 27.87 0.28
CA GLY A 412 -6.32 28.93 1.28
C GLY A 412 -5.25 30.02 1.30
N ASP A 413 -4.89 30.55 2.48
CA ASP A 413 -4.09 31.77 2.63
C ASP A 413 -2.72 31.50 3.27
N LEU A 414 -1.68 32.12 2.71
CA LEU A 414 -0.33 32.12 3.25
C LEU A 414 -0.24 33.06 4.45
N ILE A 415 0.39 32.60 5.52
CA ILE A 415 0.68 33.33 6.74
C ILE A 415 2.19 33.23 6.95
N GLU A 416 2.89 34.33 6.72
CA GLU A 416 4.32 34.41 7.06
C GLU A 416 4.48 34.42 8.58
N VAL A 417 5.27 33.50 9.12
CA VAL A 417 5.51 33.38 10.56
C VAL A 417 6.89 33.90 10.91
N GLU A 418 7.93 33.35 10.26
CA GLU A 418 9.32 33.71 10.48
C GLU A 418 10.08 33.66 9.15
N VAL A 419 9.94 34.73 8.37
CA VAL A 419 10.61 34.89 7.07
C VAL A 419 11.72 35.94 7.24
N PRO A 420 13.01 35.56 7.19
CA PRO A 420 14.09 36.53 7.32
C PRO A 420 14.16 37.44 6.10
N SER A 421 14.69 38.66 6.25
CA SER A 421 14.67 39.69 5.19
C SER A 421 15.42 39.33 3.90
N GLY A 422 16.22 38.25 3.92
CA GLY A 422 16.90 37.72 2.74
C GLY A 422 16.07 36.70 1.95
N VAL A 423 14.98 36.20 2.53
CA VAL A 423 14.05 35.23 1.91
C VAL A 423 12.84 35.97 1.35
N GLN A 424 12.43 35.59 0.14
CA GLN A 424 11.25 36.10 -0.53
C GLN A 424 10.28 34.95 -0.76
N ILE A 425 9.01 35.16 -0.41
CA ILE A 425 7.92 34.23 -0.72
C ILE A 425 7.03 34.88 -1.77
N GLU A 426 7.07 34.40 -3.00
CA GLU A 426 6.17 34.81 -4.06
C GLU A 426 4.96 33.89 -4.09
N VAL A 427 3.75 34.45 -4.04
CA VAL A 427 2.50 33.67 -4.16
C VAL A 427 1.84 33.94 -5.50
N THR A 428 1.73 32.90 -6.33
CA THR A 428 1.05 32.95 -7.63
C THR A 428 -0.25 32.15 -7.61
N GLN A 429 -1.20 32.52 -8.46
CA GLN A 429 -2.38 31.69 -8.74
C GLN A 429 -1.96 30.58 -9.70
N ARG A 430 -2.40 29.36 -9.41
CA ARG A 430 -2.13 28.18 -10.22
C ARG A 430 -3.22 27.94 -11.26
#